data_AF-A0A9W7I5F9-F1
#
_entry.id   AF-A0A9W7I5F9-F1
#
_cell.length_a   1.000
_cell.length_b   1.000
_cell.length_c   1.000
_cell.angle_alpha   90.00
_cell.angle_beta   90.00
_cell.angle_gamma   90.00
#
_symmetry.space_group_name_H-M   'P 1'
#
loop_
_entity.id
_entity.type
_entity.pdbx_description
1 polymer ?
#
loop_
_entity_poly.entity_id
_entity_poly.type
_entity_poly.pdbx_seq_one_letter_code
_entity_poly.pdbx_strand_id
1 'polypeptide(L)'
;MPKPSFLLVFLAVSLCSSCTTGSNAGGATDEFLQAECLKVPAAEFIGSIRTAIDAIRTATAVVSRVGGLFPDFRLSNAVSDCLDLLDLSADELTWTMAASQNPNAKDNSTGDLSSDLRTWLSAAMANQDTCIDGFEGTSGIAKTIVAGSVNTITSLVRDLLTEVHPGRSSRSNDIGKGGGGSGNGGHPNHKFSNKNQFPYWFKREDRNLLQVDGVTPNVVVAADGTGNFTSIMDAIAMAPDKSLSRFVVYIKKGVYKENVEIKKKKWNIMMVGDGMDVTVISGNRSFVDGWTTFRSATFAVSGRGFIARDITFENTAGPEKHQAVALRSDSDLSVFFRCAIRGYQDSLYTHTMRQFFRECTITGTVDFIFGDGTVVFQNCLILAKQGLPNQKNTITAQGRKDPNQPTGFSIQFCNVSADTDLSPSVNSTPTYLGRPWKLYSRTIILQSYISDAIRPQGWLEWNQDFALDTLYYAEYMNSGPGASIGGRVQWPGYRVLNNSAQAVNFTVAQFIEGNLWLPPTGVKYTSGLRV
;
A
#
# COMPACT_ATOMS: atom_id res chain seq x y z
N MET A 1 46.36 -37.40 -43.95
CA MET A 1 47.29 -38.21 -43.13
C MET A 1 48.70 -37.86 -43.59
N PRO A 2 49.69 -37.61 -42.70
CA PRO A 2 49.78 -37.96 -41.28
C PRO A 2 49.83 -36.77 -40.30
N LYS A 3 49.51 -37.07 -39.04
CA LYS A 3 49.68 -36.31 -37.78
C LYS A 3 51.08 -36.64 -37.18
N PRO A 4 51.41 -36.33 -35.89
CA PRO A 4 51.36 -35.10 -35.08
C PRO A 4 52.72 -34.85 -34.37
N SER A 5 52.82 -33.81 -33.53
CA SER A 5 53.64 -33.90 -32.31
C SER A 5 53.01 -33.07 -31.19
N PHE A 6 52.68 -33.76 -30.11
CA PHE A 6 52.25 -33.25 -28.81
C PHE A 6 53.50 -32.86 -28.00
N LEU A 7 53.42 -31.76 -27.25
CA LEU A 7 54.16 -31.66 -25.99
C LEU A 7 53.30 -30.92 -24.96
N LEU A 8 52.90 -31.67 -23.93
CA LEU A 8 52.37 -31.18 -22.66
C LEU A 8 53.57 -30.90 -21.73
N VAL A 9 53.63 -29.72 -21.10
CA VAL A 9 54.35 -29.53 -19.82
C VAL A 9 53.51 -28.66 -18.90
N PHE A 10 53.46 -29.11 -17.65
CA PHE A 10 52.66 -28.65 -16.52
C PHE A 10 53.32 -27.50 -15.73
N LEU A 11 52.48 -26.63 -15.16
CA LEU A 11 52.54 -25.94 -13.86
C LEU A 11 53.75 -25.03 -13.50
N ALA A 12 53.48 -23.75 -13.19
CA ALA A 12 53.67 -23.17 -11.84
C ALA A 12 53.36 -21.66 -11.80
N VAL A 13 52.77 -21.25 -10.68
CA VAL A 13 52.31 -19.92 -10.26
C VAL A 13 53.48 -19.03 -9.83
N SER A 14 53.47 -17.73 -10.16
CA SER A 14 53.81 -16.66 -9.20
C SER A 14 53.38 -15.27 -9.67
N LEU A 15 52.98 -14.46 -8.69
CA LEU A 15 52.49 -13.09 -8.75
C LEU A 15 53.53 -12.11 -9.31
N CYS A 16 53.07 -11.08 -10.01
CA CYS A 16 53.41 -9.70 -9.62
C CYS A 16 52.54 -8.64 -10.30
N SER A 17 52.03 -7.78 -9.43
CA SER A 17 51.38 -6.48 -9.57
C SER A 17 51.77 -5.63 -10.77
N SER A 18 50.77 -5.00 -11.38
CA SER A 18 50.90 -3.67 -11.99
C SER A 18 49.57 -2.93 -11.84
N CYS A 19 49.53 -2.08 -10.82
CA CYS A 19 48.50 -1.08 -10.60
C CYS A 19 48.48 -0.12 -11.80
N THR A 20 47.33 0.05 -12.43
CA THR A 20 47.00 1.29 -13.16
C THR A 20 45.80 1.91 -12.47
N THR A 21 46.08 3.01 -11.77
CA THR A 21 45.12 3.87 -11.10
C THR A 21 44.31 4.63 -12.15
N GLY A 22 43.12 4.12 -12.46
CA GLY A 22 42.00 4.92 -12.96
C GLY A 22 41.08 5.22 -11.78
N SER A 23 41.03 6.48 -11.36
CA SER A 23 40.21 7.00 -10.25
C SER A 23 38.73 6.70 -10.45
N ASN A 24 38.23 5.67 -9.75
CA ASN A 24 36.81 5.36 -9.67
C ASN A 24 36.21 6.08 -8.45
N ALA A 25 35.61 7.25 -8.68
CA ALA A 25 34.96 8.05 -7.63
C ALA A 25 33.59 7.47 -7.18
N GLY A 26 33.18 6.30 -7.66
CA GLY A 26 31.90 5.65 -7.33
C GLY A 26 31.93 4.64 -6.19
N GLY A 27 33.09 4.15 -5.74
CA GLY A 27 33.16 3.07 -4.73
C GLY A 27 32.89 3.53 -3.29
N ALA A 28 33.44 4.69 -2.90
CA ALA A 28 33.35 5.19 -1.52
C ALA A 28 31.96 5.74 -1.16
N THR A 29 31.21 6.25 -2.15
CA THR A 29 29.84 6.75 -1.95
C THR A 29 28.84 5.63 -1.75
N ASP A 30 29.05 4.49 -2.40
CA ASP A 30 28.11 3.36 -2.39
C ASP A 30 28.22 2.57 -1.08
N GLU A 31 29.44 2.35 -0.58
CA GLU A 31 29.67 1.80 0.75
C GLU A 31 29.10 2.72 1.86
N PHE A 32 29.22 4.04 1.70
CA PHE A 32 28.68 5.01 2.66
C PHE A 32 27.14 5.03 2.67
N LEU A 33 26.49 5.02 1.51
CA LEU A 33 25.03 4.97 1.39
C LEU A 33 24.44 3.64 1.90
N GLN A 34 25.14 2.52 1.68
CA GLN A 34 24.77 1.22 2.25
C GLN A 34 24.88 1.22 3.78
N ALA A 35 25.96 1.78 4.35
CA ALA A 35 26.15 1.88 5.79
C ALA A 35 25.14 2.79 6.50
N GLU A 36 24.57 3.79 5.81
CA GLU A 36 23.47 4.60 6.36
C GLU A 36 22.10 3.89 6.33
N CYS A 37 21.93 2.86 5.49
CA CYS A 37 20.66 2.19 5.21
C CYS A 37 20.52 0.84 5.92
N LEU A 38 21.57 0.03 5.95
CA LEU A 38 21.56 -1.33 6.50
C LEU A 38 22.29 -1.39 7.85
N LYS A 39 21.74 -2.17 8.78
CA LYS A 39 22.34 -2.45 10.10
C LYS A 39 23.37 -3.58 10.05
N VAL A 40 23.41 -4.32 8.94
CA VAL A 40 24.30 -5.45 8.69
C VAL A 40 25.06 -5.23 7.38
N PRO A 41 26.20 -5.92 7.15
CA PRO A 41 26.89 -5.87 5.88
C PRO A 41 25.97 -6.24 4.71
N ALA A 42 26.08 -5.53 3.59
CA ALA A 42 25.22 -5.75 2.42
C ALA A 42 25.27 -7.20 1.89
N ALA A 43 26.44 -7.85 1.97
CA ALA A 43 26.60 -9.26 1.58
C ALA A 43 25.76 -10.23 2.45
N GLU A 44 25.66 -9.95 3.75
CA GLU A 44 24.85 -10.71 4.70
C GLU A 44 23.36 -10.51 4.40
N PHE A 45 22.92 -9.25 4.27
CA PHE A 45 21.55 -8.88 3.90
C PHE A 45 21.10 -9.57 2.61
N ILE A 46 21.94 -9.53 1.56
CA ILE A 46 21.66 -10.19 0.27
C ILE A 46 21.58 -11.72 0.43
N GLY A 47 22.40 -12.32 1.30
CA GLY A 47 22.32 -13.75 1.63
C GLY A 47 20.98 -14.13 2.28
N SER A 48 20.51 -13.32 3.24
CA SER A 48 19.20 -13.47 3.87
C SER A 48 18.05 -13.33 2.87
N ILE A 49 18.13 -12.37 1.93
CA ILE A 49 17.12 -12.23 0.87
C ILE A 49 17.05 -13.47 -0.02
N ARG A 50 18.19 -14.02 -0.44
CA ARG A 50 18.22 -15.25 -1.25
C ARG A 50 17.56 -16.42 -0.53
N THR A 51 17.81 -16.54 0.77
CA THR A 51 17.19 -17.57 1.63
C THR A 51 15.67 -17.42 1.66
N ALA A 52 15.16 -16.19 1.80
CA ALA A 52 13.73 -15.91 1.73
C ALA A 52 13.11 -16.25 0.35
N ILE A 53 13.80 -15.92 -0.75
CA ILE A 53 13.35 -16.26 -2.11
C ILE A 53 13.29 -17.79 -2.31
N ASP A 54 14.26 -18.55 -1.80
CA ASP A 54 14.25 -20.02 -1.89
C ASP A 54 13.14 -20.65 -1.03
N ALA A 55 12.82 -20.04 0.11
CA ALA A 55 11.66 -20.42 0.91
C ALA A 55 10.33 -20.17 0.15
N ILE A 56 10.21 -19.05 -0.58
CA ILE A 56 9.07 -18.77 -1.46
C ILE A 56 8.91 -19.84 -2.54
N ARG A 57 9.99 -20.25 -3.20
CA ARG A 57 9.97 -21.32 -4.22
C ARG A 57 9.45 -22.64 -3.63
N THR A 58 9.90 -22.96 -2.42
CA THR A 58 9.46 -24.16 -1.69
C THR A 58 7.97 -24.09 -1.35
N ALA A 59 7.50 -22.97 -0.79
CA ALA A 59 6.09 -22.78 -0.47
C ALA A 59 5.20 -22.81 -1.72
N THR A 60 5.66 -22.21 -2.83
CA THR A 60 4.95 -22.25 -4.13
C THR A 60 4.71 -23.68 -4.59
N ALA A 61 5.71 -24.56 -4.47
CA ALA A 61 5.60 -25.97 -4.80
C ALA A 61 4.61 -26.72 -3.88
N VAL A 62 4.55 -26.36 -2.59
CA VAL A 62 3.59 -26.92 -1.62
C VAL A 62 2.17 -26.48 -1.96
N VAL A 63 1.94 -25.18 -2.09
CA VAL A 63 0.63 -24.57 -2.38
C VAL A 63 0.05 -25.11 -3.69
N SER A 64 0.88 -25.25 -4.73
CA SER A 64 0.46 -25.80 -6.03
C SER A 64 -0.09 -27.23 -5.93
N ARG A 65 0.39 -28.03 -4.97
CA ARG A 65 -0.11 -29.40 -4.75
C ARG A 65 -1.43 -29.43 -4.00
N VAL A 66 -1.72 -28.44 -3.16
CA VAL A 66 -2.96 -28.36 -2.38
C VAL A 66 -4.17 -28.19 -3.31
N GLY A 67 -4.03 -27.40 -4.38
CA GLY A 67 -5.12 -27.18 -5.35
C GLY A 67 -5.53 -28.41 -6.15
N GLY A 68 -4.66 -29.41 -6.27
CA GLY A 68 -4.95 -30.65 -7.01
C GLY A 68 -5.80 -31.68 -6.26
N LEU A 69 -6.12 -31.43 -4.99
CA LEU A 69 -6.71 -32.45 -4.10
C LEU A 69 -8.25 -32.43 -4.06
N PHE A 70 -8.91 -31.28 -4.34
CA PHE A 70 -10.36 -31.15 -4.21
C PHE A 70 -10.97 -30.13 -5.20
N PRO A 71 -12.04 -30.47 -5.94
CA PRO A 71 -12.77 -29.51 -6.78
C PRO A 71 -13.67 -28.63 -5.91
N ASP A 72 -13.06 -27.67 -5.21
CA ASP A 72 -13.75 -26.65 -4.40
C ASP A 72 -13.43 -25.25 -4.95
N PHE A 73 -14.46 -24.48 -5.26
CA PHE A 73 -14.31 -23.16 -5.89
C PHE A 73 -13.54 -22.18 -4.98
N ARG A 74 -13.84 -22.18 -3.68
CA ARG A 74 -13.17 -21.28 -2.73
C ARG A 74 -11.71 -21.68 -2.55
N LEU A 75 -11.43 -22.97 -2.41
CA LEU A 75 -10.07 -23.50 -2.33
C LEU A 75 -9.26 -23.17 -3.58
N SER A 76 -9.87 -23.27 -4.77
CA SER A 76 -9.21 -22.95 -6.03
C SER A 76 -8.81 -21.46 -6.08
N ASN A 77 -9.71 -20.56 -5.65
CA ASN A 77 -9.41 -19.14 -5.53
C ASN A 77 -8.32 -18.86 -4.49
N ALA A 78 -8.38 -19.51 -3.32
CA ALA A 78 -7.38 -19.38 -2.25
C ALA A 78 -5.98 -19.82 -2.69
N VAL A 79 -5.89 -20.94 -3.42
CA VAL A 79 -4.63 -21.42 -3.99
C VAL A 79 -4.11 -20.44 -5.04
N SER A 80 -4.97 -19.97 -5.95
CA SER A 80 -4.57 -18.98 -6.95
C SER A 80 -4.08 -17.68 -6.32
N ASP A 81 -4.76 -17.21 -5.27
CA ASP A 81 -4.33 -16.04 -4.49
C ASP A 81 -2.97 -16.21 -3.89
N CYS A 82 -2.77 -17.32 -3.18
CA CYS A 82 -1.51 -17.54 -2.53
C CYS A 82 -0.35 -17.65 -3.54
N LEU A 83 -0.57 -18.26 -4.70
CA LEU A 83 0.45 -18.32 -5.75
C LEU A 83 0.77 -16.93 -6.33
N ASP A 84 -0.25 -16.11 -6.60
CA ASP A 84 -0.04 -14.73 -7.08
C ASP A 84 0.67 -13.87 -6.03
N LEU A 85 0.34 -14.03 -4.75
CA LEU A 85 0.95 -13.32 -3.62
C LEU A 85 2.40 -13.74 -3.37
N LEU A 86 2.71 -15.04 -3.47
CA LEU A 86 4.07 -15.55 -3.40
C LEU A 86 4.93 -15.03 -4.56
N ASP A 87 4.36 -14.95 -5.77
CA ASP A 87 5.01 -14.37 -6.95
C ASP A 87 5.22 -12.85 -6.82
N LEU A 88 4.30 -12.12 -6.19
CA LEU A 88 4.50 -10.71 -5.82
C LEU A 88 5.65 -10.56 -4.82
N SER A 89 5.69 -11.39 -3.78
CA SER A 89 6.77 -11.35 -2.79
C SER A 89 8.14 -11.71 -3.34
N ALA A 90 8.23 -12.62 -4.30
CA ALA A 90 9.47 -12.90 -4.99
C ALA A 90 10.00 -11.67 -5.75
N ASP A 91 9.10 -10.91 -6.40
CA ASP A 91 9.46 -9.66 -7.08
C ASP A 91 9.92 -8.59 -6.09
N GLU A 92 9.19 -8.40 -4.99
CA GLU A 92 9.52 -7.41 -3.93
C GLU A 92 10.88 -7.69 -3.29
N LEU A 93 11.18 -8.95 -2.99
CA LEU A 93 12.50 -9.37 -2.50
C LEU A 93 13.59 -9.18 -3.57
N THR A 94 13.27 -9.42 -4.84
CA THR A 94 14.21 -9.19 -5.94
C THR A 94 14.51 -7.70 -6.12
N TRP A 95 13.50 -6.83 -6.00
CA TRP A 95 13.70 -5.37 -6.00
C TRP A 95 14.53 -4.91 -4.82
N THR A 96 14.25 -5.46 -3.63
CA THR A 96 15.04 -5.21 -2.41
C THR A 96 16.52 -5.56 -2.63
N MET A 97 16.80 -6.75 -3.16
CA MET A 97 18.17 -7.18 -3.47
C MET A 97 18.85 -6.28 -4.52
N ALA A 98 18.15 -5.95 -5.61
CA ALA A 98 18.69 -5.13 -6.68
C ALA A 98 19.03 -3.71 -6.19
N ALA A 99 18.15 -3.09 -5.41
CA ALA A 99 18.34 -1.76 -4.87
C ALA A 99 19.47 -1.72 -3.82
N SER A 100 19.64 -2.78 -3.03
CA SER A 100 20.79 -2.89 -2.11
C SER A 100 22.12 -3.05 -2.83
N GLN A 101 22.15 -3.75 -3.97
CA GLN A 101 23.37 -3.96 -4.76
C GLN A 101 23.78 -2.72 -5.57
N ASN A 102 22.81 -1.94 -6.03
CA ASN A 102 23.06 -0.73 -6.79
C ASN A 102 22.16 0.42 -6.26
N PRO A 103 22.53 1.04 -5.12
CA PRO A 103 21.76 2.13 -4.50
C PRO A 103 21.54 3.34 -5.42
N ASN A 104 22.47 3.56 -6.36
CA ASN A 104 22.41 4.64 -7.34
C ASN A 104 21.67 4.25 -8.62
N ALA A 105 21.20 2.99 -8.72
CA ALA A 105 20.36 2.56 -9.82
C ALA A 105 19.15 3.46 -9.88
N LYS A 106 19.07 4.17 -10.99
CA LYS A 106 17.97 5.04 -11.37
C LYS A 106 16.80 4.17 -11.84
N ASP A 107 16.26 3.32 -10.98
CA ASP A 107 15.08 2.50 -11.29
C ASP A 107 13.99 2.62 -10.20
N ASN A 108 12.95 3.40 -10.54
CA ASN A 108 11.57 3.33 -10.02
C ASN A 108 11.38 3.10 -8.51
N SER A 109 11.94 4.02 -7.74
CA SER A 109 11.94 4.11 -6.28
C SER A 109 11.60 5.55 -5.86
N THR A 110 11.31 5.85 -4.58
CA THR A 110 11.17 7.26 -4.15
C THR A 110 12.51 8.00 -4.16
N GLY A 111 13.61 7.25 -4.16
CA GLY A 111 14.96 7.77 -4.02
C GLY A 111 15.44 7.79 -2.56
N ASP A 112 14.58 7.38 -1.61
CA ASP A 112 14.97 7.03 -0.25
C ASP A 112 15.06 5.50 -0.14
N LEU A 113 16.28 4.97 -0.30
CA LEU A 113 16.52 3.53 -0.31
C LEU A 113 15.95 2.83 0.94
N SER A 114 16.15 3.41 2.13
CA SER A 114 15.69 2.80 3.39
C SER A 114 14.16 2.68 3.42
N SER A 115 13.47 3.72 2.97
CA SER A 115 12.01 3.69 2.85
C SER A 115 11.51 2.67 1.84
N ASP A 116 12.15 2.62 0.69
CA ASP A 116 11.79 1.72 -0.40
C ASP A 116 11.97 0.25 0.01
N LEU A 117 13.13 -0.11 0.58
CA LEU A 117 13.38 -1.47 1.09
C LEU A 117 12.36 -1.88 2.15
N ARG A 118 12.07 -0.99 3.12
CA ARG A 118 11.08 -1.27 4.17
C ARG A 118 9.67 -1.41 3.62
N THR A 119 9.32 -0.63 2.60
CA THR A 119 8.01 -0.71 1.93
C THR A 119 7.84 -2.07 1.26
N TRP A 120 8.82 -2.50 0.45
CA TRP A 120 8.76 -3.79 -0.26
C TRP A 120 8.82 -4.99 0.69
N LEU A 121 9.68 -4.96 1.71
CA LEU A 121 9.72 -6.03 2.73
C LEU A 121 8.41 -6.11 3.52
N SER A 122 7.79 -4.96 3.84
CA SER A 122 6.51 -4.95 4.53
C SER A 122 5.37 -5.49 3.66
N ALA A 123 5.37 -5.18 2.36
CA ALA A 123 4.44 -5.76 1.40
C ALA A 123 4.62 -7.28 1.30
N ALA A 124 5.86 -7.76 1.21
CA ALA A 124 6.16 -9.19 1.16
C ALA A 124 5.66 -9.93 2.41
N MET A 125 5.73 -9.30 3.58
CA MET A 125 5.18 -9.89 4.79
C MET A 125 3.65 -9.92 4.79
N ALA A 126 2.98 -8.84 4.36
CA ALA A 126 1.52 -8.75 4.30
C ALA A 126 0.91 -9.68 3.25
N ASN A 127 1.61 -9.92 2.13
CA ASN A 127 1.22 -10.90 1.12
C ASN A 127 1.08 -12.31 1.73
N GLN A 128 1.94 -12.64 2.70
CA GLN A 128 2.01 -13.98 3.29
C GLN A 128 0.83 -14.19 4.24
N ASP A 129 0.49 -13.16 5.00
CA ASP A 129 -0.71 -13.14 5.82
C ASP A 129 -1.97 -13.27 4.95
N THR A 130 -2.03 -12.54 3.84
CA THR A 130 -3.17 -12.58 2.91
C THR A 130 -3.30 -13.96 2.25
N CYS A 131 -2.18 -14.60 1.89
CA CYS A 131 -2.18 -15.98 1.38
C CYS A 131 -2.84 -16.91 2.41
N ILE A 132 -2.44 -16.85 3.69
CA ILE A 132 -2.97 -17.72 4.74
C ILE A 132 -4.46 -17.43 5.02
N ASP A 133 -4.82 -16.15 5.10
CA ASP A 133 -6.20 -15.70 5.35
C ASP A 133 -7.14 -16.09 4.18
N GLY A 134 -6.62 -16.19 2.94
CA GLY A 134 -7.38 -16.67 1.77
C GLY A 134 -7.94 -18.08 1.92
N PHE A 135 -7.35 -18.93 2.77
CA PHE A 135 -7.85 -20.28 3.05
C PHE A 135 -8.95 -20.32 4.12
N GLU A 136 -9.39 -19.19 4.66
CA GLU A 136 -10.56 -19.13 5.53
C GLU A 136 -11.83 -19.62 4.83
N GLY A 137 -12.62 -20.41 5.55
CA GLY A 137 -13.80 -21.05 4.98
C GLY A 137 -13.50 -22.19 3.98
N THR A 138 -12.24 -22.66 3.90
CA THR A 138 -11.84 -23.90 3.20
C THR A 138 -11.55 -25.03 4.20
N SER A 139 -11.07 -26.19 3.72
CA SER A 139 -10.63 -27.29 4.60
C SER A 139 -9.49 -26.85 5.53
N GLY A 140 -9.64 -27.09 6.84
CA GLY A 140 -8.62 -26.71 7.84
C GLY A 140 -7.25 -27.36 7.62
N ILE A 141 -7.21 -28.54 6.98
CA ILE A 141 -5.97 -29.23 6.60
C ILE A 141 -5.21 -28.41 5.55
N ALA A 142 -5.90 -27.89 4.53
CA ALA A 142 -5.30 -27.05 3.50
C ALA A 142 -4.67 -25.79 4.12
N LYS A 143 -5.42 -25.08 4.97
CA LYS A 143 -4.90 -23.90 5.70
C LYS A 143 -3.67 -24.25 6.52
N THR A 144 -3.66 -25.40 7.20
CA THR A 144 -2.54 -25.82 8.07
C THR A 144 -1.28 -26.11 7.25
N ILE A 145 -1.40 -26.83 6.13
CA ILE A 145 -0.28 -27.15 5.24
C ILE A 145 0.33 -25.86 4.67
N VAL A 146 -0.52 -24.97 4.15
CA VAL A 146 -0.06 -23.70 3.57
C VAL A 146 0.58 -22.81 4.62
N ALA A 147 -0.08 -22.61 5.77
CA ALA A 147 0.47 -21.80 6.86
C ALA A 147 1.83 -22.32 7.34
N GLY A 148 2.03 -23.63 7.43
CA GLY A 148 3.32 -24.22 7.80
C GLY A 148 4.46 -23.79 6.86
N SER A 149 4.23 -23.79 5.55
CA SER A 149 5.22 -23.37 4.56
C SER A 149 5.42 -21.85 4.48
N VAL A 150 4.33 -21.09 4.64
CA VAL A 150 4.32 -19.63 4.46
C VAL A 150 4.86 -18.90 5.69
N ASN A 151 4.62 -19.42 6.90
CA ASN A 151 5.13 -18.81 8.14
C ASN A 151 6.67 -18.75 8.19
N THR A 152 7.37 -19.70 7.56
CA THR A 152 8.83 -19.64 7.42
C THR A 152 9.27 -18.39 6.64
N ILE A 153 8.56 -18.06 5.56
CA ILE A 153 8.82 -16.85 4.77
C ILE A 153 8.54 -15.61 5.61
N THR A 154 7.39 -15.58 6.32
CA THR A 154 7.04 -14.46 7.20
C THR A 154 8.14 -14.17 8.22
N SER A 155 8.73 -15.19 8.84
CA SER A 155 9.83 -15.02 9.79
C SER A 155 11.10 -14.48 9.12
N LEU A 156 11.50 -15.02 7.97
CA LEU A 156 12.68 -14.54 7.24
C LEU A 156 12.53 -13.07 6.78
N VAL A 157 11.34 -12.70 6.28
CA VAL A 157 11.06 -11.32 5.86
C VAL A 157 11.00 -10.37 7.06
N ARG A 158 10.48 -10.83 8.20
CA ARG A 158 10.52 -10.06 9.46
C ARG A 158 11.96 -9.75 9.87
N ASP A 159 12.84 -10.75 9.85
CA ASP A 159 14.24 -10.58 10.23
C ASP A 159 14.93 -9.57 9.30
N LEU A 160 14.74 -9.70 7.98
CA LEU A 160 15.20 -8.73 6.97
C LEU A 160 14.70 -7.31 7.26
N LEU A 161 13.45 -7.14 7.67
CA LEU A 161 12.90 -5.82 8.00
C LEU A 161 13.61 -5.19 9.21
N THR A 162 14.07 -6.00 10.16
CA THR A 162 14.85 -5.50 11.31
C THR A 162 16.26 -5.07 10.93
N GLU A 163 16.82 -5.62 9.85
CA GLU A 163 18.16 -5.32 9.33
C GLU A 163 18.22 -3.98 8.57
N VAL A 164 17.08 -3.37 8.23
CA VAL A 164 17.02 -2.06 7.56
C VAL A 164 16.77 -0.94 8.59
N HIS A 165 17.59 0.12 8.56
CA HIS A 165 17.35 1.31 9.37
C HIS A 165 16.00 1.95 9.03
N PRO A 166 15.28 2.57 9.98
CA PRO A 166 14.17 3.45 9.65
C PRO A 166 14.65 4.64 8.81
N GLY A 167 13.83 5.03 7.83
CA GLY A 167 14.09 6.19 6.95
C GLY A 167 14.31 7.48 7.75
N ARG A 168 14.92 8.49 7.12
CA ARG A 168 15.34 9.74 7.80
C ARG A 168 14.20 10.47 8.53
N SER A 169 12.95 10.31 8.10
CA SER A 169 11.73 10.84 8.76
C SER A 169 11.41 10.17 10.12
N SER A 170 11.86 8.94 10.35
CA SER A 170 11.65 8.20 11.61
C SER A 170 12.76 8.39 12.65
N ARG A 171 13.91 8.97 12.29
CA ARG A 171 15.03 9.22 13.23
C ARG A 171 14.76 10.31 14.27
N SER A 172 13.64 11.03 14.16
CA SER A 172 13.21 12.06 15.12
C SER A 172 12.69 11.49 16.44
N ASN A 173 12.47 10.17 16.55
CA ASN A 173 11.88 9.54 17.73
C ASN A 173 12.87 9.07 18.81
N ASP A 174 14.18 9.24 18.64
CA ASP A 174 15.19 8.70 19.59
C ASP A 174 15.84 9.74 20.52
N ILE A 175 15.32 10.97 20.61
CA ILE A 175 15.76 11.93 21.63
C ILE A 175 14.91 11.75 22.89
N GLY A 176 15.18 10.63 23.56
CA GLY A 176 14.51 10.22 24.79
C GLY A 176 15.49 9.69 25.83
N LYS A 177 16.68 10.31 25.99
CA LYS A 177 17.51 10.28 27.21
C LYS A 177 18.82 11.05 26.99
N GLY A 178 18.98 12.18 27.69
CA GLY A 178 20.29 12.79 27.96
C GLY A 178 20.39 14.28 27.63
N GLY A 179 20.57 15.10 28.67
CA GLY A 179 21.19 16.42 28.56
C GLY A 179 20.23 17.61 28.54
N GLY A 180 20.03 18.25 29.69
CA GLY A 180 19.46 19.59 29.76
C GLY A 180 20.34 20.60 29.04
N GLY A 181 19.74 21.37 28.14
CA GLY A 181 20.38 22.48 27.43
C GLY A 181 19.32 23.44 26.93
N SER A 182 19.16 24.56 27.65
CA SER A 182 18.38 25.71 27.21
C SER A 182 18.92 26.25 25.88
N GLY A 183 18.07 26.43 24.88
CA GLY A 183 18.48 26.92 23.56
C GLY A 183 17.31 27.44 22.74
N ASN A 184 17.35 28.75 22.46
CA ASN A 184 16.38 29.57 21.74
C ASN A 184 15.78 28.93 20.47
N GLY A 185 14.49 29.22 20.26
CA GLY A 185 13.81 29.04 18.98
C GLY A 185 14.52 29.79 17.86
N GLY A 186 15.10 29.03 16.94
CA GLY A 186 15.66 29.52 15.68
C GLY A 186 15.23 28.58 14.58
N HIS A 187 14.25 29.00 13.78
CA HIS A 187 13.89 28.34 12.53
C HIS A 187 15.11 28.25 11.60
N PRO A 188 15.59 27.06 11.21
CA PRO A 188 16.48 26.97 10.07
C PRO A 188 15.58 27.03 8.83
N ASN A 189 15.50 28.24 8.28
CA ASN A 189 14.95 28.50 6.97
C ASN A 189 15.89 27.89 5.93
N HIS A 190 15.82 26.57 5.72
CA HIS A 190 16.39 25.96 4.53
C HIS A 190 15.55 26.40 3.33
N LYS A 191 15.92 27.56 2.79
CA LYS A 191 15.64 27.92 1.40
C LYS A 191 16.15 26.78 0.53
N PHE A 192 15.27 25.85 0.18
CA PHE A 192 15.50 24.93 -0.91
C PHE A 192 15.69 25.78 -2.16
N SER A 193 16.94 25.84 -2.61
CA SER A 193 17.31 26.41 -3.89
C SER A 193 16.45 25.75 -4.97
N ASN A 194 15.69 26.60 -5.64
CA ASN A 194 14.74 26.27 -6.68
C ASN A 194 15.49 25.73 -7.91
N LYS A 195 15.89 24.47 -7.90
CA LYS A 195 16.26 23.71 -9.10
C LYS A 195 15.41 22.45 -9.16
N ASN A 196 14.38 22.54 -10.00
CA ASN A 196 13.53 21.46 -10.49
C ASN A 196 14.29 20.18 -10.88
N GLN A 197 14.67 19.35 -9.92
CA GLN A 197 15.01 17.95 -10.18
C GLN A 197 13.76 17.12 -9.95
N PHE A 198 12.88 17.12 -10.95
CA PHE A 198 11.90 16.05 -11.11
C PHE A 198 12.68 14.74 -11.34
N PRO A 199 12.20 13.59 -10.83
CA PRO A 199 12.82 12.30 -11.12
C PRO A 199 12.97 12.08 -12.63
N TYR A 200 14.10 11.51 -13.06
CA TYR A 200 14.44 11.33 -14.49
C TYR A 200 13.49 10.37 -15.22
N TRP A 201 12.76 9.52 -14.50
CA TRP A 201 11.70 8.66 -15.05
C TRP A 201 10.46 9.46 -15.50
N PHE A 202 10.40 10.75 -15.16
CA PHE A 202 9.27 11.62 -15.46
C PHE A 202 9.65 12.69 -16.49
N LYS A 203 9.13 12.53 -17.71
CA LYS A 203 9.40 13.44 -18.83
C LYS A 203 8.74 14.80 -18.57
N ARG A 204 9.25 15.83 -19.26
CA ARG A 204 8.75 17.21 -19.15
C ARG A 204 7.30 17.34 -19.61
N GLU A 205 6.87 16.48 -20.52
CA GLU A 205 5.51 16.37 -21.07
C GLU A 205 4.47 15.91 -20.04
N ASP A 206 4.87 15.11 -19.04
CA ASP A 206 3.95 14.56 -18.05
C ASP A 206 3.66 15.54 -16.88
N ARG A 207 4.37 16.68 -16.82
CA ARG A 207 4.41 17.61 -15.67
C ARG A 207 3.15 18.47 -15.46
N ASN A 208 2.13 18.31 -16.31
CA ASN A 208 0.87 19.05 -16.22
C ASN A 208 -0.38 18.15 -16.33
N LEU A 209 -0.22 16.82 -16.31
CA LEU A 209 -1.34 15.91 -16.44
C LEU A 209 -2.05 15.81 -15.11
N LEU A 210 -2.91 16.80 -14.79
CA LEU A 210 -4.04 16.73 -13.85
C LEU A 210 -4.66 18.12 -13.58
N GLN A 211 -4.09 19.24 -14.06
CA GLN A 211 -4.59 20.57 -13.68
C GLN A 211 -5.59 21.23 -14.64
N VAL A 212 -5.81 20.76 -15.87
CA VAL A 212 -6.83 21.31 -16.79
C VAL A 212 -7.25 20.20 -17.78
N ASP A 213 -8.46 20.26 -18.33
CA ASP A 213 -8.90 19.49 -19.50
C ASP A 213 -7.79 19.53 -20.59
N GLY A 214 -7.18 18.38 -20.90
CA GLY A 214 -6.01 18.35 -21.80
C GLY A 214 -5.05 17.17 -21.68
N VAL A 215 -5.33 16.15 -20.87
CA VAL A 215 -4.59 14.88 -20.95
C VAL A 215 -4.99 14.19 -22.26
N THR A 216 -4.07 14.10 -23.22
CA THR A 216 -4.34 13.35 -24.47
C THR A 216 -4.38 11.86 -24.16
N PRO A 217 -5.52 11.17 -24.32
CA PRO A 217 -5.60 9.75 -24.02
C PRO A 217 -4.82 8.92 -25.06
N ASN A 218 -4.19 7.84 -24.61
CA ASN A 218 -3.64 6.83 -25.53
C ASN A 218 -4.75 5.98 -26.14
N VAL A 219 -5.77 5.66 -25.34
CA VAL A 219 -6.95 4.89 -25.73
C VAL A 219 -8.21 5.43 -25.04
N VAL A 220 -9.34 5.31 -25.72
CA VAL A 220 -10.66 5.71 -25.21
C VAL A 220 -11.55 4.48 -25.06
N VAL A 221 -12.18 4.33 -23.91
CA VAL A 221 -13.21 3.32 -23.64
C VAL A 221 -14.57 4.00 -23.60
N ALA A 222 -15.54 3.49 -24.35
CA ALA A 222 -16.91 4.01 -24.36
C ALA A 222 -17.93 2.88 -24.50
N ALA A 223 -18.84 2.77 -23.54
CA ALA A 223 -19.87 1.72 -23.54
C ALA A 223 -20.83 1.82 -24.75
N ASP A 224 -20.96 3.01 -25.35
CA ASP A 224 -21.79 3.28 -26.53
C ASP A 224 -21.09 2.97 -27.88
N GLY A 225 -19.85 2.46 -27.85
CA GLY A 225 -19.08 2.13 -29.03
C GLY A 225 -18.40 3.33 -29.72
N THR A 226 -18.47 4.54 -29.15
CA THR A 226 -17.83 5.75 -29.71
C THR A 226 -16.35 5.90 -29.36
N GLY A 227 -15.78 4.93 -28.64
CA GLY A 227 -14.37 4.85 -28.25
C GLY A 227 -13.58 3.85 -29.08
N ASN A 228 -12.32 3.63 -28.72
CA ASN A 228 -11.51 2.55 -29.29
C ASN A 228 -11.96 1.17 -28.80
N PHE A 229 -12.43 1.10 -27.55
CA PHE A 229 -12.85 -0.13 -26.89
C PHE A 229 -14.19 0.05 -26.17
N THR A 230 -14.92 -1.04 -25.96
CA THR A 230 -16.10 -1.10 -25.10
C THR A 230 -15.80 -1.72 -23.73
N SER A 231 -14.73 -2.51 -23.62
CA SER A 231 -14.21 -3.09 -22.36
C SER A 231 -12.98 -2.33 -21.87
N ILE A 232 -12.86 -2.23 -20.54
CA ILE A 232 -11.71 -1.60 -19.89
C ILE A 232 -10.48 -2.51 -19.96
N MET A 233 -10.65 -3.82 -19.76
CA MET A 233 -9.53 -4.77 -19.85
C MET A 233 -8.91 -4.83 -21.25
N ASP A 234 -9.71 -4.71 -22.32
CA ASP A 234 -9.18 -4.64 -23.69
C ASP A 234 -8.28 -3.41 -23.88
N ALA A 235 -8.68 -2.26 -23.32
CA ALA A 235 -7.86 -1.05 -23.37
C ALA A 235 -6.58 -1.18 -22.53
N ILE A 236 -6.64 -1.83 -21.37
CA ILE A 236 -5.46 -2.10 -20.53
C ILE A 236 -4.49 -3.06 -21.23
N ALA A 237 -5.00 -4.04 -21.99
CA ALA A 237 -4.17 -5.00 -22.71
C ALA A 237 -3.22 -4.32 -23.72
N MET A 238 -3.62 -3.18 -24.28
CA MET A 238 -2.81 -2.38 -25.20
C MET A 238 -1.62 -1.67 -24.55
N ALA A 239 -1.67 -1.45 -23.24
CA ALA A 239 -0.60 -0.74 -22.55
C ALA A 239 0.69 -1.59 -22.53
N PRO A 240 1.87 -1.02 -22.83
CA PRO A 240 3.12 -1.77 -22.78
C PRO A 240 3.47 -2.18 -21.34
N ASP A 241 4.01 -3.37 -21.19
CA ASP A 241 4.52 -3.86 -19.91
C ASP A 241 5.74 -3.04 -19.48
N LYS A 242 5.80 -2.73 -18.18
CA LYS A 242 6.90 -2.02 -17.49
C LYS A 242 7.26 -0.68 -18.13
N SER A 243 6.28 -0.02 -18.74
CA SER A 243 6.45 1.31 -19.33
C SER A 243 6.87 2.34 -18.29
N LEU A 244 7.93 3.09 -18.58
CA LEU A 244 8.33 4.26 -17.79
C LEU A 244 7.49 5.49 -18.14
N SER A 245 6.84 5.50 -19.30
CA SER A 245 5.93 6.57 -19.73
C SER A 245 4.50 6.25 -19.30
N ARG A 246 3.74 7.30 -18.98
CA ARG A 246 2.34 7.17 -18.57
C ARG A 246 1.47 6.72 -19.74
N PHE A 247 0.64 5.70 -19.51
CA PHE A 247 -0.36 5.24 -20.47
C PHE A 247 -1.75 5.64 -19.98
N VAL A 248 -2.40 6.56 -20.69
CA VAL A 248 -3.67 7.15 -20.32
C VAL A 248 -4.82 6.43 -20.99
N VAL A 249 -5.71 5.87 -20.17
CA VAL A 249 -7.00 5.31 -20.57
C VAL A 249 -8.10 6.30 -20.17
N TYR A 250 -8.76 6.89 -21.16
CA TYR A 250 -9.93 7.74 -20.92
C TYR A 250 -11.21 6.90 -21.03
N ILE A 251 -12.06 6.98 -20.02
CA ILE A 251 -13.26 6.15 -19.90
C ILE A 251 -14.45 7.10 -19.88
N LYS A 252 -15.25 7.06 -20.93
CA LYS A 252 -16.44 7.90 -21.01
C LYS A 252 -17.47 7.48 -19.97
N LYS A 253 -18.44 8.35 -19.72
CA LYS A 253 -19.60 8.08 -18.88
C LYS A 253 -20.27 6.75 -19.28
N GLY A 254 -20.69 6.01 -18.27
CA GLY A 254 -21.29 4.69 -18.43
C GLY A 254 -21.13 3.85 -17.17
N VAL A 255 -21.90 2.77 -17.11
CA VAL A 255 -21.74 1.73 -16.08
C VAL A 255 -21.11 0.51 -16.75
N TYR A 256 -19.87 0.24 -16.37
CA TYR A 256 -19.04 -0.84 -16.87
C TYR A 256 -19.10 -2.01 -15.88
N LYS A 257 -19.90 -3.02 -16.21
CA LYS A 257 -20.04 -4.23 -15.40
C LYS A 257 -18.90 -5.21 -15.69
N GLU A 258 -17.76 -4.97 -15.04
CA GLU A 258 -16.50 -5.67 -15.31
C GLU A 258 -15.68 -5.79 -14.02
N ASN A 259 -15.09 -6.97 -13.80
CA ASN A 259 -14.03 -7.13 -12.80
C ASN A 259 -12.68 -6.86 -13.48
N VAL A 260 -12.05 -5.75 -13.13
CA VAL A 260 -10.82 -5.25 -13.77
C VAL A 260 -9.61 -5.55 -12.90
N GLU A 261 -8.55 -6.12 -13.49
CA GLU A 261 -7.30 -6.43 -12.79
C GLU A 261 -6.07 -5.90 -13.56
N ILE A 262 -5.45 -4.83 -13.04
CA ILE A 262 -4.19 -4.29 -13.55
C ILE A 262 -3.03 -4.99 -12.85
N LYS A 263 -2.47 -6.01 -13.50
CA LYS A 263 -1.39 -6.84 -12.95
C LYS A 263 -0.06 -6.09 -12.82
N LYS A 264 0.85 -6.64 -11.99
CA LYS A 264 2.16 -6.07 -11.60
C LYS A 264 3.10 -5.64 -12.74
N LYS A 265 2.88 -6.11 -13.97
CA LYS A 265 3.67 -5.69 -15.15
C LYS A 265 3.15 -4.41 -15.81
N LYS A 266 1.90 -4.00 -15.60
CA LYS A 266 1.31 -2.81 -16.22
C LYS A 266 1.61 -1.56 -15.39
N TRP A 267 2.78 -0.95 -15.60
CA TRP A 267 3.22 0.22 -14.84
C TRP A 267 2.65 1.53 -15.41
N ASN A 268 2.52 2.54 -14.55
CA ASN A 268 2.18 3.92 -14.92
C ASN A 268 0.89 4.06 -15.74
N ILE A 269 -0.10 3.20 -15.49
CA ILE A 269 -1.43 3.35 -16.07
C ILE A 269 -2.15 4.51 -15.37
N MET A 270 -2.73 5.40 -16.16
CA MET A 270 -3.62 6.46 -15.68
C MET A 270 -5.01 6.25 -16.25
N MET A 271 -6.02 6.12 -15.40
CA MET A 271 -7.42 6.03 -15.78
C MET A 271 -8.14 7.34 -15.44
N VAL A 272 -8.85 7.89 -16.41
CA VAL A 272 -9.61 9.15 -16.26
C VAL A 272 -11.04 8.92 -16.70
N GLY A 273 -12.00 9.14 -15.81
CA GLY A 273 -13.43 9.11 -16.14
C GLY A 273 -13.97 10.49 -16.54
N ASP A 274 -15.21 10.53 -17.04
CA ASP A 274 -15.99 11.76 -17.27
C ASP A 274 -16.44 12.46 -15.98
N GLY A 275 -16.22 11.84 -14.82
CA GLY A 275 -16.75 12.29 -13.54
C GLY A 275 -17.09 11.09 -12.65
N MET A 276 -16.81 11.22 -11.35
CA MET A 276 -17.07 10.12 -10.41
C MET A 276 -18.55 9.72 -10.37
N ASP A 277 -19.48 10.64 -10.65
CA ASP A 277 -20.92 10.35 -10.63
C ASP A 277 -21.44 9.65 -11.89
N VAL A 278 -20.67 9.64 -12.98
CA VAL A 278 -21.16 9.21 -14.30
C VAL A 278 -20.31 8.11 -14.94
N THR A 279 -19.09 7.88 -14.48
CA THR A 279 -18.23 6.78 -14.92
C THR A 279 -18.07 5.77 -13.79
N VAL A 280 -18.69 4.60 -13.92
CA VAL A 280 -18.80 3.61 -12.84
C VAL A 280 -18.29 2.26 -13.30
N ILE A 281 -17.31 1.68 -12.60
CA ILE A 281 -16.89 0.29 -12.75
C ILE A 281 -17.55 -0.52 -11.63
N SER A 282 -18.36 -1.50 -12.02
CA SER A 282 -19.31 -2.18 -11.13
C SER A 282 -19.13 -3.70 -11.17
N GLY A 283 -19.15 -4.32 -9.99
CA GLY A 283 -19.03 -5.75 -9.79
C GLY A 283 -19.80 -6.18 -8.54
N ASN A 284 -19.86 -7.49 -8.27
CA ASN A 284 -20.64 -8.02 -7.15
C ASN A 284 -20.07 -9.33 -6.56
N ARG A 285 -18.77 -9.58 -6.74
CA ARG A 285 -18.12 -10.76 -6.14
C ARG A 285 -18.07 -10.59 -4.62
N SER A 286 -18.26 -11.68 -3.89
CA SER A 286 -18.34 -11.66 -2.44
C SER A 286 -17.84 -12.94 -1.80
N PHE A 287 -17.51 -12.86 -0.50
CA PHE A 287 -17.08 -14.02 0.28
C PHE A 287 -18.15 -15.10 0.36
N VAL A 288 -19.42 -14.71 0.57
CA VAL A 288 -20.55 -15.65 0.63
C VAL A 288 -20.70 -16.44 -0.66
N ASP A 289 -20.43 -15.82 -1.81
CA ASP A 289 -20.51 -16.48 -3.12
C ASP A 289 -19.26 -17.31 -3.48
N GLY A 290 -18.38 -17.56 -2.50
CA GLY A 290 -17.23 -18.46 -2.63
C GLY A 290 -15.94 -17.81 -3.09
N TRP A 291 -15.93 -16.49 -3.34
CA TRP A 291 -14.69 -15.75 -3.58
C TRP A 291 -13.92 -15.57 -2.28
N THR A 292 -12.62 -15.39 -2.37
CA THR A 292 -11.83 -14.85 -1.26
C THR A 292 -12.05 -13.34 -1.17
N THR A 293 -11.79 -12.74 -0.01
CA THR A 293 -11.80 -11.26 0.11
C THR A 293 -10.87 -10.62 -0.92
N PHE A 294 -9.69 -11.19 -1.14
CA PHE A 294 -8.70 -10.68 -2.10
C PHE A 294 -9.20 -10.66 -3.56
N ARG A 295 -9.87 -11.73 -4.04
CA ARG A 295 -10.45 -11.79 -5.41
C ARG A 295 -11.86 -11.23 -5.54
N SER A 296 -12.49 -10.83 -4.43
CA SER A 296 -13.80 -10.19 -4.47
C SER A 296 -13.77 -8.77 -5.08
N ALA A 297 -12.58 -8.19 -5.23
CA ALA A 297 -12.38 -6.85 -5.77
C ALA A 297 -13.06 -6.65 -7.15
N THR A 298 -13.93 -5.64 -7.26
CA THR A 298 -14.39 -5.14 -8.58
C THR A 298 -13.21 -4.62 -9.38
N PHE A 299 -12.35 -3.81 -8.75
CA PHE A 299 -11.15 -3.29 -9.37
C PHE A 299 -9.93 -3.62 -8.51
N ALA A 300 -8.92 -4.24 -9.12
CA ALA A 300 -7.66 -4.57 -8.47
C ALA A 300 -6.47 -3.99 -9.26
N VAL A 301 -5.50 -3.40 -8.55
CA VAL A 301 -4.30 -2.83 -9.18
C VAL A 301 -3.02 -3.09 -8.40
N SER A 302 -2.08 -3.76 -9.08
CA SER A 302 -0.74 -4.12 -8.58
C SER A 302 0.39 -3.40 -9.33
N GLY A 303 0.10 -2.84 -10.51
CA GLY A 303 1.08 -2.16 -11.34
C GLY A 303 1.47 -0.80 -10.76
N ARG A 304 2.75 -0.61 -10.42
CA ARG A 304 3.27 0.62 -9.78
C ARG A 304 2.90 1.90 -10.51
N GLY A 305 2.77 3.00 -9.77
CA GLY A 305 2.55 4.35 -10.31
C GLY A 305 1.15 4.54 -10.91
N PHE A 306 0.19 3.71 -10.51
CA PHE A 306 -1.19 3.82 -10.98
C PHE A 306 -1.84 5.15 -10.56
N ILE A 307 -2.62 5.74 -11.46
CA ILE A 307 -3.45 6.91 -11.16
C ILE A 307 -4.88 6.66 -11.61
N ALA A 308 -5.85 6.88 -10.74
CA ALA A 308 -7.26 6.98 -11.11
C ALA A 308 -7.79 8.38 -10.82
N ARG A 309 -8.64 8.89 -11.71
CA ARG A 309 -9.33 10.17 -11.54
C ARG A 309 -10.75 10.15 -12.06
N ASP A 310 -11.63 10.86 -11.36
CA ASP A 310 -12.99 11.18 -11.82
C ASP A 310 -13.79 9.91 -12.19
N ILE A 311 -13.68 8.87 -11.36
CA ILE A 311 -14.27 7.54 -11.61
C ILE A 311 -14.78 6.89 -10.31
N THR A 312 -15.84 6.10 -10.41
CA THR A 312 -16.35 5.27 -9.30
C THR A 312 -15.96 3.81 -9.47
N PHE A 313 -15.51 3.19 -8.38
CA PHE A 313 -15.39 1.75 -8.22
C PHE A 313 -16.47 1.28 -7.23
N GLU A 314 -17.28 0.30 -7.60
CA GLU A 314 -18.34 -0.20 -6.72
C GLU A 314 -18.45 -1.71 -6.67
N ASN A 315 -18.83 -2.22 -5.49
CA ASN A 315 -19.26 -3.59 -5.30
C ASN A 315 -20.69 -3.61 -4.77
N THR A 316 -21.60 -4.18 -5.56
CA THR A 316 -23.05 -4.17 -5.31
C THR A 316 -23.55 -5.46 -4.64
N ALA A 317 -22.68 -6.27 -4.05
CA ALA A 317 -23.07 -7.54 -3.40
C ALA A 317 -24.06 -7.33 -2.24
N GLY A 318 -23.91 -6.23 -1.49
CA GLY A 318 -24.77 -5.90 -0.35
C GLY A 318 -24.25 -6.43 0.99
N PRO A 319 -24.85 -5.99 2.12
CA PRO A 319 -24.32 -6.28 3.45
C PRO A 319 -24.53 -7.73 3.91
N GLU A 320 -25.51 -8.44 3.34
CA GLU A 320 -25.77 -9.87 3.58
C GLU A 320 -24.70 -10.79 2.96
N LYS A 321 -23.86 -10.24 2.06
CA LYS A 321 -22.83 -10.98 1.34
C LYS A 321 -21.45 -10.95 2.00
N HIS A 322 -21.37 -10.35 3.20
CA HIS A 322 -20.14 -10.15 3.95
C HIS A 322 -19.07 -9.43 3.12
N GLN A 323 -17.80 -9.86 3.18
CA GLN A 323 -16.68 -9.19 2.52
C GLN A 323 -16.89 -9.12 1.00
N ALA A 324 -16.88 -7.90 0.46
CA ALA A 324 -17.10 -7.66 -0.97
C ALA A 324 -16.39 -6.37 -1.39
N VAL A 325 -15.15 -6.52 -1.88
CA VAL A 325 -14.25 -5.40 -2.16
C VAL A 325 -14.65 -4.65 -3.42
N ALA A 326 -14.72 -3.33 -3.36
CA ALA A 326 -14.92 -2.48 -4.53
C ALA A 326 -13.59 -2.12 -5.19
N LEU A 327 -12.59 -1.72 -4.39
CA LEU A 327 -11.25 -1.37 -4.85
C LEU A 327 -10.20 -2.07 -3.99
N ARG A 328 -9.29 -2.81 -4.62
CA ARG A 328 -8.05 -3.32 -4.03
C ARG A 328 -6.85 -2.65 -4.69
N SER A 329 -5.94 -2.12 -3.87
CA SER A 329 -4.68 -1.55 -4.35
C SER A 329 -3.50 -2.13 -3.57
N ASP A 330 -2.55 -2.69 -4.32
CA ASP A 330 -1.21 -3.11 -3.93
C ASP A 330 -0.17 -2.45 -4.86
N SER A 331 -0.57 -1.39 -5.56
CA SER A 331 0.29 -0.55 -6.37
C SER A 331 1.03 0.47 -5.51
N ASP A 332 2.35 0.37 -5.49
CA ASP A 332 3.19 1.41 -4.90
C ASP A 332 3.12 2.72 -5.67
N LEU A 333 3.22 3.82 -4.92
CA LEU A 333 3.13 5.20 -5.42
C LEU A 333 1.83 5.45 -6.22
N SER A 334 0.72 4.84 -5.78
CA SER A 334 -0.58 5.00 -6.42
C SER A 334 -1.35 6.22 -5.94
N VAL A 335 -2.12 6.82 -6.85
CA VAL A 335 -2.96 7.99 -6.57
C VAL A 335 -4.40 7.78 -7.01
N PHE A 336 -5.33 8.11 -6.13
CA PHE A 336 -6.76 8.14 -6.42
C PHE A 336 -7.24 9.56 -6.15
N PHE A 337 -7.69 10.26 -7.20
CA PHE A 337 -8.05 11.67 -7.11
C PHE A 337 -9.47 11.92 -7.61
N ARG A 338 -10.36 12.38 -6.73
CA ARG A 338 -11.79 12.51 -7.06
C ARG A 338 -12.38 11.20 -7.58
N CYS A 339 -12.14 10.14 -6.84
CA CYS A 339 -12.77 8.84 -7.08
C CYS A 339 -13.86 8.58 -6.03
N ALA A 340 -14.87 7.78 -6.37
CA ALA A 340 -15.74 7.19 -5.36
C ALA A 340 -15.45 5.68 -5.21
N ILE A 341 -15.47 5.19 -3.97
CA ILE A 341 -15.32 3.78 -3.64
C ILE A 341 -16.55 3.38 -2.83
N ARG A 342 -17.41 2.56 -3.42
CA ARG A 342 -18.75 2.26 -2.89
C ARG A 342 -18.92 0.77 -2.64
N GLY A 343 -19.21 0.40 -1.40
CA GLY A 343 -19.56 -0.97 -1.03
C GLY A 343 -20.25 -1.02 0.33
N TYR A 344 -20.20 -2.19 0.97
CA TYR A 344 -20.65 -2.39 2.36
C TYR A 344 -19.44 -2.82 3.20
N GLN A 345 -19.34 -4.11 3.52
CA GLN A 345 -18.19 -4.65 4.24
C GLN A 345 -16.97 -4.76 3.31
N ASP A 346 -15.80 -4.33 3.81
CA ASP A 346 -14.50 -4.43 3.13
C ASP A 346 -14.43 -3.62 1.80
N SER A 347 -15.08 -2.45 1.72
CA SER A 347 -15.21 -1.68 0.47
C SER A 347 -13.86 -1.30 -0.18
N LEU A 348 -12.91 -0.81 0.60
CA LEU A 348 -11.58 -0.38 0.15
C LEU A 348 -10.48 -1.22 0.83
N TYR A 349 -9.81 -2.05 0.02
CA TYR A 349 -8.66 -2.83 0.43
C TYR A 349 -7.36 -2.13 0.01
N THR A 350 -6.82 -1.28 0.88
CA THR A 350 -5.47 -0.73 0.74
C THR A 350 -4.44 -1.77 1.20
N HIS A 351 -4.22 -2.77 0.34
CA HIS A 351 -3.56 -4.03 0.68
C HIS A 351 -2.12 -3.83 1.18
N THR A 352 -1.26 -3.25 0.37
CA THR A 352 0.17 -3.02 0.68
C THR A 352 0.68 -1.73 0.02
N MET A 353 1.97 -1.41 0.20
CA MET A 353 2.67 -0.29 -0.46
C MET A 353 2.18 1.12 -0.10
N ARG A 354 2.75 2.16 -0.72
CA ARG A 354 2.42 3.57 -0.47
C ARG A 354 1.30 4.05 -1.40
N GLN A 355 0.27 4.66 -0.82
CA GLN A 355 -0.93 5.08 -1.56
C GLN A 355 -1.42 6.46 -1.09
N PHE A 356 -1.97 7.24 -2.02
CA PHE A 356 -2.54 8.55 -1.73
C PHE A 356 -3.96 8.70 -2.29
N PHE A 357 -4.93 8.97 -1.41
CA PHE A 357 -6.31 9.24 -1.77
C PHE A 357 -6.62 10.71 -1.52
N ARG A 358 -7.08 11.42 -2.54
CA ARG A 358 -7.35 12.87 -2.49
C ARG A 358 -8.75 13.17 -3.00
N GLU A 359 -9.53 13.89 -2.20
CA GLU A 359 -10.89 14.32 -2.61
C GLU A 359 -11.79 13.15 -3.04
N CYS A 360 -11.57 11.97 -2.45
CA CYS A 360 -12.36 10.78 -2.73
C CYS A 360 -13.59 10.71 -1.82
N THR A 361 -14.64 10.03 -2.29
CA THR A 361 -15.78 9.61 -1.45
C THR A 361 -15.68 8.11 -1.19
N ILE A 362 -15.64 7.69 0.06
CA ILE A 362 -15.50 6.29 0.45
C ILE A 362 -16.67 5.93 1.36
N THR A 363 -17.43 4.89 0.98
CA THR A 363 -18.64 4.49 1.72
C THR A 363 -18.64 3.01 2.04
N GLY A 364 -19.07 2.63 3.24
CA GLY A 364 -19.26 1.23 3.62
C GLY A 364 -19.76 1.04 5.05
N THR A 365 -19.72 -0.19 5.56
CA THR A 365 -20.26 -0.55 6.89
C THR A 365 -19.17 -1.08 7.82
N VAL A 366 -18.79 -2.34 7.67
CA VAL A 366 -17.80 -3.03 8.51
C VAL A 366 -16.45 -2.99 7.80
N ASP A 367 -15.42 -2.53 8.51
CA ASP A 367 -14.02 -2.56 8.08
C ASP A 367 -13.80 -1.98 6.67
N PHE A 368 -14.58 -0.97 6.31
CA PHE A 368 -14.70 -0.58 4.90
C PHE A 368 -13.47 0.14 4.34
N ILE A 369 -12.49 0.48 5.18
CA ILE A 369 -11.11 0.80 4.82
C ILE A 369 -10.17 -0.14 5.59
N PHE A 370 -9.53 -1.08 4.90
CA PHE A 370 -8.70 -2.10 5.55
C PHE A 370 -7.48 -2.48 4.73
N GLY A 371 -6.55 -3.19 5.36
CA GLY A 371 -5.28 -3.61 4.77
C GLY A 371 -4.07 -3.13 5.55
N ASP A 372 -2.88 -3.31 4.96
CA ASP A 372 -1.60 -3.01 5.59
C ASP A 372 -0.73 -2.09 4.70
N GLY A 373 -1.35 -1.25 3.87
CA GLY A 373 -0.65 -0.19 3.16
C GLY A 373 -0.14 0.94 4.06
N THR A 374 0.74 1.77 3.53
CA THR A 374 1.11 3.08 4.10
C THR A 374 0.32 4.15 3.36
N VAL A 375 -0.78 4.61 3.94
CA VAL A 375 -1.80 5.35 3.20
C VAL A 375 -2.09 6.71 3.85
N VAL A 376 -2.18 7.75 3.02
CA VAL A 376 -2.78 9.02 3.41
C VAL A 376 -4.06 9.27 2.64
N PHE A 377 -5.14 9.51 3.37
CA PHE A 377 -6.41 10.04 2.87
C PHE A 377 -6.43 11.54 3.16
N GLN A 378 -6.61 12.38 2.13
CA GLN A 378 -6.59 13.82 2.29
C GLN A 378 -7.81 14.50 1.64
N ASN A 379 -8.54 15.29 2.43
CA ASN A 379 -9.78 15.94 1.99
C ASN A 379 -10.82 14.94 1.43
N CYS A 380 -10.86 13.71 1.95
CA CYS A 380 -11.85 12.72 1.56
C CYS A 380 -13.15 12.88 2.36
N LEU A 381 -14.25 12.44 1.76
CA LEU A 381 -15.52 12.21 2.43
C LEU A 381 -15.64 10.72 2.74
N ILE A 382 -15.71 10.37 4.03
CA ILE A 382 -15.73 9.00 4.53
C ILE A 382 -17.07 8.79 5.23
N LEU A 383 -17.96 8.01 4.61
CA LEU A 383 -19.36 7.89 5.01
C LEU A 383 -19.72 6.47 5.44
N ALA A 384 -20.11 6.30 6.70
CA ALA A 384 -20.63 5.03 7.19
C ALA A 384 -22.08 4.84 6.72
N LYS A 385 -22.40 3.68 6.15
CA LYS A 385 -23.73 3.32 5.63
C LYS A 385 -24.57 2.58 6.66
N GLN A 386 -25.87 2.49 6.41
CA GLN A 386 -26.75 1.61 7.17
C GLN A 386 -26.38 0.14 6.91
N GLY A 387 -25.94 -0.54 7.96
CA GLY A 387 -25.66 -1.97 7.96
C GLY A 387 -26.87 -2.83 8.32
N LEU A 388 -26.62 -4.13 8.52
CA LEU A 388 -27.64 -5.07 9.02
C LEU A 388 -28.09 -4.70 10.44
N PRO A 389 -29.27 -5.15 10.89
CA PRO A 389 -29.70 -4.98 12.27
C PRO A 389 -28.64 -5.48 13.26
N ASN A 390 -28.33 -4.67 14.28
CA ASN A 390 -27.31 -4.93 15.30
C ASN A 390 -25.85 -5.00 14.80
N GLN A 391 -25.59 -4.77 13.51
CA GLN A 391 -24.23 -4.64 12.99
C GLN A 391 -23.57 -3.39 13.57
N LYS A 392 -22.30 -3.51 13.93
CA LYS A 392 -21.45 -2.39 14.32
C LYS A 392 -20.61 -1.99 13.12
N ASN A 393 -20.67 -0.73 12.72
CA ASN A 393 -19.84 -0.19 11.67
C ASN A 393 -18.45 0.15 12.21
N THR A 394 -17.43 -0.09 11.39
CA THR A 394 -16.04 0.24 11.68
C THR A 394 -15.44 0.84 10.43
N ILE A 395 -14.93 2.08 10.55
CA ILE A 395 -14.35 2.77 9.39
C ILE A 395 -13.06 2.11 8.98
N THR A 396 -12.14 1.88 9.93
CA THR A 396 -10.86 1.24 9.65
C THR A 396 -10.66 -0.12 10.30
N ALA A 397 -9.95 -1.00 9.59
CA ALA A 397 -9.38 -2.23 10.14
C ALA A 397 -7.94 -2.38 9.64
N GLN A 398 -7.01 -1.69 10.31
CA GLN A 398 -5.61 -1.65 9.86
C GLN A 398 -4.86 -2.93 10.29
N GLY A 399 -4.10 -3.48 9.35
CA GLY A 399 -3.55 -4.83 9.38
C GLY A 399 -2.06 -4.95 9.74
N ARG A 400 -1.45 -3.96 10.40
CA ARG A 400 -0.01 -4.03 10.73
C ARG A 400 0.28 -5.12 11.75
N LYS A 401 1.13 -6.08 11.38
CA LYS A 401 1.46 -7.26 12.20
C LYS A 401 2.82 -7.18 12.89
N ASP A 402 3.71 -6.30 12.45
CA ASP A 402 5.03 -6.11 13.05
C ASP A 402 5.32 -4.62 13.33
N PRO A 403 5.92 -4.27 14.48
CA PRO A 403 6.21 -2.89 14.82
C PRO A 403 7.24 -2.23 13.90
N ASN A 404 8.07 -3.02 13.20
CA ASN A 404 9.06 -2.52 12.26
C ASN A 404 8.45 -2.15 10.89
N GLN A 405 7.21 -2.53 10.60
CA GLN A 405 6.56 -2.08 9.38
C GLN A 405 6.28 -0.57 9.43
N PRO A 406 6.55 0.18 8.35
CA PRO A 406 6.23 1.60 8.24
C PRO A 406 4.74 1.84 7.93
N THR A 407 3.92 0.80 7.89
CA THR A 407 2.53 0.80 7.41
C THR A 407 1.52 1.40 8.40
N GLY A 408 0.36 1.79 7.91
CA GLY A 408 -0.69 2.42 8.72
C GLY A 408 -1.54 3.39 7.90
N PHE A 409 -2.60 3.90 8.53
CA PHE A 409 -3.51 4.86 7.90
C PHE A 409 -3.38 6.23 8.55
N SER A 410 -3.27 7.26 7.72
CA SER A 410 -3.40 8.66 8.12
C SER A 410 -4.58 9.30 7.40
N ILE A 411 -5.56 9.76 8.17
CA ILE A 411 -6.78 10.40 7.68
C ILE A 411 -6.69 11.88 8.03
N GLN A 412 -6.42 12.71 7.02
CA GLN A 412 -6.06 14.12 7.20
C GLN A 412 -7.04 15.06 6.48
N PHE A 413 -7.58 16.06 7.18
CA PHE A 413 -8.54 17.03 6.59
C PHE A 413 -9.80 16.38 6.00
N CYS A 414 -10.15 15.18 6.44
CA CYS A 414 -11.30 14.45 5.93
C CYS A 414 -12.57 14.84 6.67
N ASN A 415 -13.71 14.48 6.10
CA ASN A 415 -15.00 14.49 6.76
C ASN A 415 -15.42 13.04 7.01
N VAL A 416 -15.50 12.65 8.28
CA VAL A 416 -15.97 11.35 8.75
C VAL A 416 -17.39 11.51 9.27
N SER A 417 -18.37 10.96 8.56
CA SER A 417 -19.79 11.14 8.84
C SER A 417 -20.63 9.88 8.55
N ALA A 418 -21.92 9.93 8.85
CA ALA A 418 -22.90 8.98 8.32
C ALA A 418 -23.28 9.33 6.87
N ASP A 419 -23.51 8.31 6.05
CA ASP A 419 -24.21 8.44 4.78
C ASP A 419 -25.70 8.76 5.03
N THR A 420 -26.39 9.16 3.98
CA THR A 420 -27.81 9.52 3.97
C THR A 420 -28.73 8.41 4.49
N ASP A 421 -28.37 7.14 4.27
CA ASP A 421 -29.15 5.99 4.74
C ASP A 421 -28.99 5.70 6.25
N LEU A 422 -27.84 6.01 6.84
CA LEU A 422 -27.53 5.83 8.27
C LEU A 422 -27.93 7.04 9.11
N SER A 423 -27.97 8.24 8.51
CA SER A 423 -28.26 9.50 9.23
C SER A 423 -29.48 9.43 10.17
N PRO A 424 -30.63 8.81 9.78
CA PRO A 424 -31.80 8.70 10.66
C PRO A 424 -31.64 7.72 11.84
N SER A 425 -30.61 6.87 11.83
CA SER A 425 -30.43 5.70 12.70
C SER A 425 -29.05 5.65 13.38
N VAL A 426 -28.31 6.76 13.37
CA VAL A 426 -26.98 6.89 14.03
C VAL A 426 -27.00 6.46 15.50
N ASN A 427 -28.13 6.63 16.18
CA ASN A 427 -28.30 6.23 17.58
C ASN A 427 -28.43 4.71 17.76
N SER A 428 -29.02 4.01 16.79
CA SER A 428 -29.28 2.56 16.84
C SER A 428 -28.21 1.71 16.15
N THR A 429 -27.47 2.26 15.19
CA THR A 429 -26.38 1.57 14.49
C THR A 429 -25.04 2.15 14.95
N PRO A 430 -24.34 1.47 15.89
CA PRO A 430 -23.06 1.95 16.41
C PRO A 430 -22.01 2.05 15.31
N THR A 431 -21.33 3.19 15.20
CA THR A 431 -20.21 3.39 14.29
C THR A 431 -18.95 3.81 15.06
N TYR A 432 -17.81 3.23 14.69
CA TYR A 432 -16.50 3.46 15.30
C TYR A 432 -15.46 3.86 14.23
N LEU A 433 -14.45 4.61 14.64
CA LEU A 433 -13.30 5.02 13.82
C LEU A 433 -12.50 3.81 13.31
N GLY A 434 -12.46 2.72 14.08
CA GLY A 434 -11.87 1.47 13.63
C GLY A 434 -11.69 0.43 14.72
N ARG A 435 -11.10 -0.71 14.34
CA ARG A 435 -10.76 -1.84 15.21
C ARG A 435 -9.46 -2.54 14.78
N PRO A 436 -8.66 -3.10 15.71
CA PRO A 436 -7.30 -3.57 15.39
C PRO A 436 -7.30 -4.96 14.75
N TRP A 437 -7.30 -5.02 13.42
CA TRP A 437 -7.30 -6.31 12.70
C TRP A 437 -6.07 -7.16 13.02
N LYS A 438 -4.90 -6.52 13.18
CA LYS A 438 -3.65 -7.19 13.57
C LYS A 438 -2.98 -6.48 14.77
N LEU A 439 -2.03 -7.18 15.39
CA LEU A 439 -1.47 -6.88 16.71
C LEU A 439 -0.92 -5.45 16.87
N TYR A 440 -0.32 -4.88 15.81
CA TYR A 440 0.29 -3.55 15.86
C TYR A 440 -0.49 -2.53 15.05
N SER A 441 -1.81 -2.74 14.89
CA SER A 441 -2.71 -1.88 14.10
C SER A 441 -2.44 -0.40 14.33
N ARG A 442 -2.36 0.39 13.25
CA ARG A 442 -1.99 1.81 13.31
C ARG A 442 -2.88 2.68 12.44
N THR A 443 -3.70 3.50 13.10
CA THR A 443 -4.60 4.48 12.44
C THR A 443 -4.52 5.82 13.16
N ILE A 444 -4.35 6.90 12.39
CA ILE A 444 -4.23 8.25 12.91
C ILE A 444 -5.25 9.16 12.19
N ILE A 445 -6.05 9.89 12.97
CA ILE A 445 -7.03 10.86 12.46
C ILE A 445 -6.56 12.27 12.82
N LEU A 446 -6.25 13.08 11.80
CA LEU A 446 -5.64 14.39 11.92
C LEU A 446 -6.53 15.47 11.32
N GLN A 447 -6.80 16.54 12.06
CA GLN A 447 -7.40 17.77 11.55
C GLN A 447 -8.66 17.53 10.71
N SER A 448 -9.46 16.55 11.11
CA SER A 448 -10.62 16.07 10.37
C SER A 448 -11.91 16.44 11.09
N TYR A 449 -13.00 16.56 10.34
CA TYR A 449 -14.34 16.67 10.91
C TYR A 449 -14.87 15.28 11.24
N ILE A 450 -15.41 15.09 12.43
CA ILE A 450 -16.02 13.85 12.91
C ILE A 450 -17.44 14.17 13.37
N SER A 451 -18.44 13.63 12.68
CA SER A 451 -19.85 13.82 13.04
C SER A 451 -20.27 13.02 14.27
N ASP A 452 -21.47 13.28 14.76
CA ASP A 452 -22.14 12.58 15.86
C ASP A 452 -22.52 11.13 15.55
N ALA A 453 -22.26 10.65 14.32
CA ALA A 453 -22.39 9.25 13.96
C ALA A 453 -21.39 8.35 14.71
N ILE A 454 -20.25 8.92 15.11
CA ILE A 454 -19.19 8.17 15.81
C ILE A 454 -19.48 8.09 17.30
N ARG A 455 -19.47 6.87 17.83
CA ARG A 455 -19.66 6.61 19.27
C ARG A 455 -18.59 7.32 20.11
N PRO A 456 -18.93 7.81 21.32
CA PRO A 456 -17.97 8.50 22.20
C PRO A 456 -16.68 7.71 22.48
N GLN A 457 -16.80 6.36 22.56
CA GLN A 457 -15.66 5.45 22.72
C GLN A 457 -14.62 5.60 21.59
N GLY A 458 -15.06 6.01 20.40
CA GLY A 458 -14.23 6.23 19.21
C GLY A 458 -13.82 4.92 18.53
N TRP A 459 -13.27 3.98 19.28
CA TRP A 459 -12.65 2.75 18.76
C TRP A 459 -13.34 1.50 19.33
N LEU A 460 -13.29 0.40 18.59
CA LEU A 460 -13.92 -0.88 18.95
C LEU A 460 -12.86 -1.99 19.09
N GLU A 461 -12.99 -2.84 20.11
CA GLU A 461 -12.11 -4.00 20.28
C GLU A 461 -12.24 -4.96 19.08
N TRP A 462 -11.15 -5.62 18.71
CA TRP A 462 -11.22 -6.73 17.76
C TRP A 462 -11.77 -7.99 18.42
N ASN A 463 -11.14 -8.41 19.51
CA ASN A 463 -11.56 -9.51 20.36
C ASN A 463 -10.97 -9.35 21.76
N GLN A 464 -11.81 -9.03 22.75
CA GLN A 464 -11.41 -8.82 24.14
C GLN A 464 -10.23 -7.82 24.22
N ASP A 465 -9.11 -8.21 24.85
CA ASP A 465 -7.93 -7.38 25.08
C ASP A 465 -6.86 -7.48 23.98
N PHE A 466 -7.14 -8.22 22.89
CA PHE A 466 -6.21 -8.35 21.77
C PHE A 466 -5.79 -6.99 21.21
N ALA A 467 -4.47 -6.79 21.08
CA ALA A 467 -3.80 -5.62 20.51
C ALA A 467 -3.95 -4.30 21.28
N LEU A 468 -4.74 -4.23 22.36
CA LEU A 468 -5.08 -2.96 23.02
C LEU A 468 -3.86 -2.23 23.61
N ASP A 469 -2.81 -2.97 23.95
CA ASP A 469 -1.56 -2.47 24.51
C ASP A 469 -0.48 -2.13 23.46
N THR A 470 -0.63 -2.66 22.25
CA THR A 470 0.40 -2.69 21.19
C THR A 470 0.00 -1.88 19.95
N LEU A 471 -1.29 -1.66 19.73
CA LEU A 471 -1.82 -0.79 18.68
C LEU A 471 -1.35 0.67 18.85
N TYR A 472 -1.45 1.45 17.78
CA TYR A 472 -1.22 2.90 17.79
C TYR A 472 -2.42 3.61 17.16
N TYR A 473 -3.40 3.96 17.98
CA TYR A 473 -4.55 4.76 17.55
C TYR A 473 -4.44 6.17 18.10
N ALA A 474 -4.53 7.14 17.20
CA ALA A 474 -4.26 8.52 17.58
C ALA A 474 -5.18 9.54 16.92
N GLU A 475 -5.51 10.58 17.67
CA GLU A 475 -6.33 11.72 17.21
C GLU A 475 -5.58 13.03 17.45
N TYR A 476 -5.64 13.96 16.49
CA TYR A 476 -4.99 15.28 16.56
C TYR A 476 -5.89 16.37 15.99
N MET A 477 -6.28 17.35 16.81
CA MET A 477 -7.01 18.55 16.39
C MET A 477 -8.23 18.28 15.49
N ASN A 478 -8.98 17.21 15.77
CA ASN A 478 -10.25 16.94 15.09
C ASN A 478 -11.34 17.90 15.56
N SER A 479 -12.36 18.09 14.74
CA SER A 479 -13.50 18.99 15.00
C SER A 479 -14.82 18.29 14.74
N GLY A 480 -15.93 18.90 15.15
CA GLY A 480 -17.27 18.32 15.00
C GLY A 480 -17.76 17.60 16.25
N PRO A 481 -19.06 17.24 16.29
CA PRO A 481 -19.70 16.73 17.50
C PRO A 481 -19.18 15.34 17.95
N GLY A 482 -18.64 14.53 17.05
CA GLY A 482 -18.01 13.24 17.39
C GLY A 482 -16.53 13.31 17.77
N ALA A 483 -15.91 14.50 17.69
CA ALA A 483 -14.48 14.68 17.95
C ALA A 483 -14.12 14.80 19.44
N SER A 484 -15.11 14.83 20.34
CA SER A 484 -14.84 14.91 21.79
C SER A 484 -14.05 13.69 22.27
N ILE A 485 -12.89 13.94 22.89
CA ILE A 485 -12.00 12.91 23.41
C ILE A 485 -12.38 12.38 24.80
N GLY A 486 -13.27 13.08 25.52
CA GLY A 486 -13.56 12.78 26.93
C GLY A 486 -14.23 11.43 27.17
N GLY A 487 -14.88 10.85 26.16
CA GLY A 487 -15.54 9.54 26.23
C GLY A 487 -14.76 8.40 25.57
N ARG A 488 -13.52 8.65 25.12
CA ARG A 488 -12.72 7.67 24.38
C ARG A 488 -12.28 6.50 25.28
N VAL A 489 -12.01 5.37 24.63
CA VAL A 489 -11.41 4.19 25.26
C VAL A 489 -10.13 4.53 26.02
N GLN A 490 -9.82 3.76 27.07
CA GLN A 490 -8.65 3.96 27.93
C GLN A 490 -7.53 2.94 27.66
N TRP A 491 -7.44 2.46 26.41
CA TRP A 491 -6.45 1.45 26.03
C TRP A 491 -5.04 2.05 26.00
N PRO A 492 -3.99 1.32 26.42
CA PRO A 492 -2.61 1.84 26.38
C PRO A 492 -2.14 2.24 24.97
N GLY A 493 -2.66 1.59 23.93
CA GLY A 493 -2.37 1.92 22.53
C GLY A 493 -3.10 3.16 21.98
N TYR A 494 -4.14 3.66 22.66
CA TYR A 494 -4.86 4.88 22.26
C TYR A 494 -4.17 6.13 22.80
N ARG A 495 -4.05 7.17 21.97
CA ARG A 495 -3.29 8.39 22.28
C ARG A 495 -4.00 9.63 21.75
N VAL A 496 -4.04 10.67 22.58
CA VAL A 496 -4.33 12.03 22.11
C VAL A 496 -3.02 12.71 21.79
N LEU A 497 -2.83 13.14 20.54
CA LEU A 497 -1.64 13.90 20.16
C LEU A 497 -1.89 15.37 20.52
N ASN A 498 -1.10 15.90 21.46
CA ASN A 498 -1.19 17.31 21.88
C ASN A 498 -0.06 18.17 21.31
N ASN A 499 0.86 17.56 20.54
CA ASN A 499 2.05 18.22 20.01
C ASN A 499 2.14 18.01 18.49
N SER A 500 2.27 19.11 17.74
CA SER A 500 2.47 19.07 16.29
C SER A 500 3.72 18.29 15.88
N ALA A 501 4.76 18.24 16.71
CA ALA A 501 5.97 17.45 16.46
C ALA A 501 5.72 15.93 16.44
N GLN A 502 4.65 15.45 17.07
CA GLN A 502 4.24 14.04 16.96
C GLN A 502 3.35 13.83 15.74
N ALA A 503 2.38 14.74 15.53
CA ALA A 503 1.43 14.64 14.43
C ALA A 503 2.06 14.79 13.04
N VAL A 504 3.16 15.57 12.92
CA VAL A 504 3.85 15.80 11.64
C VAL A 504 4.37 14.51 11.01
N ASN A 505 4.70 13.49 11.81
CA ASN A 505 5.19 12.19 11.33
C ASN A 505 4.15 11.44 10.49
N PHE A 506 2.87 11.79 10.63
CA PHE A 506 1.75 11.16 9.92
C PHE A 506 1.23 12.02 8.75
N THR A 507 1.95 13.07 8.37
CA THR A 507 1.61 13.93 7.22
C THR A 507 2.07 13.33 5.89
N VAL A 508 1.56 13.84 4.77
CA VAL A 508 1.97 13.41 3.42
C VAL A 508 3.48 13.41 3.24
N ALA A 509 4.18 14.46 3.69
CA ALA A 509 5.61 14.58 3.51
C ALA A 509 6.44 13.55 4.29
N GLN A 510 5.96 13.11 5.46
CA GLN A 510 6.74 12.24 6.35
C GLN A 510 6.31 10.78 6.27
N PHE A 511 5.00 10.54 6.16
CA PHE A 511 4.43 9.21 6.31
C PHE A 511 4.50 8.39 5.01
N ILE A 512 4.25 9.05 3.88
CA ILE A 512 4.33 8.43 2.54
C ILE A 512 5.41 9.08 1.68
N GLU A 513 6.25 9.96 2.24
CA GLU A 513 7.28 10.72 1.50
C GLU A 513 6.74 11.41 0.25
N GLY A 514 5.51 11.92 0.32
CA GLY A 514 4.76 12.39 -0.85
C GLY A 514 5.49 13.47 -1.65
N ASN A 515 6.38 14.25 -1.02
CA ASN A 515 7.19 15.25 -1.73
C ASN A 515 8.15 14.66 -2.76
N LEU A 516 8.53 13.38 -2.63
CA LEU A 516 9.43 12.72 -3.57
C LEU A 516 8.70 12.25 -4.85
N TRP A 517 7.41 11.96 -4.77
CA TRP A 517 6.70 11.26 -5.86
C TRP A 517 5.32 11.80 -6.24
N LEU A 518 4.66 12.60 -5.40
CA LEU A 518 3.38 13.23 -5.75
C LEU A 518 3.49 14.43 -6.70
N PRO A 519 4.50 15.33 -6.64
CA PRO A 519 4.60 16.46 -7.57
C PRO A 519 4.46 16.09 -9.07
N PRO A 520 5.11 15.03 -9.60
CA PRO A 520 4.92 14.65 -10.99
C PRO A 520 3.50 14.16 -11.31
N THR A 521 2.74 13.67 -10.33
CA THR A 521 1.35 13.23 -10.59
C THR A 521 0.44 14.39 -10.97
N GLY A 522 0.79 15.64 -10.62
CA GLY A 522 -0.03 16.82 -10.84
C GLY A 522 -1.16 17.02 -9.83
N VAL A 523 -1.39 16.05 -8.91
CA VAL A 523 -2.34 16.20 -7.81
C VAL A 523 -1.85 17.28 -6.85
N LYS A 524 -2.74 18.20 -6.50
CA LYS A 524 -2.49 19.16 -5.42
C LYS A 524 -2.68 18.46 -4.07
N TYR A 525 -1.69 18.59 -3.20
CA TYR A 525 -1.74 18.03 -1.84
C TYR A 525 -1.17 19.03 -0.83
N THR A 526 -1.62 18.91 0.41
CA THR A 526 -0.99 19.61 1.55
C THR A 526 0.09 18.69 2.12
N SER A 527 1.34 19.15 2.15
CA SER A 527 2.48 18.31 2.55
C SER A 527 2.55 18.03 4.05
N GLY A 528 2.15 19.00 4.88
CA GLY A 528 2.25 18.96 6.34
C GLY A 528 0.92 19.16 7.06
N LEU A 529 0.99 19.63 8.32
CA LEU A 529 -0.16 20.08 9.11
C LEU A 529 -0.57 21.49 8.70
N ARG A 530 -1.83 21.87 8.96
CA ARG A 530 -2.28 23.27 8.92
C ARG A 530 -2.25 23.87 10.33
N VAL A 531 -1.89 25.14 10.43
CA VAL A 531 -1.89 25.89 11.69
C VAL A 531 -3.26 26.50 11.90
#